data_AF-A0A2E0QEG5-F1
#
_entry.id   AF-A0A2E0QEG5-F1
#
_cell.length_a   1.000
_cell.length_b   1.000
_cell.length_c   1.000
_cell.angle_alpha   90.00
_cell.angle_beta   90.00
_cell.angle_gamma   90.00
#
_symmetry.space_group_name_H-M   'P 1'
#
loop_
_entity.id
_entity.type
_entity.pdbx_description
1 polymer ?
#
loop_
_entity_poly.entity_id
_entity_poly.type
_entity_poly.pdbx_seq_one_letter_code
_entity_poly.pdbx_strand_id
1 'polypeptide(L)'
;MNRPLVCVTLRGRTADEMARDAVVAKTSGADVVEARLDLLWTTEHRVEPKSSSDEKRNGDRDIIEVEISRLDLDAVDLDSALSTIVEAVDLPLVMSCRPERQGGYYPGTEEQRIEALRAAIKCGPRWVDLESDIVKSTRDDLLDLTGDDTGVIASMHSIDGTPPASMITQEIEDNQDLGDIIKACYETTNRTEGLRIFEAAWELRESGINTALMGLGPGGDWARIHAPLLGQFMVYTTTESGWHLAQQGRINASDVQTAWSLLEYA
;
A
#
# COMPACT_ATOMS: atom_id res chain seq x y z
N MET A 1 -24.10 0.05 2.75
CA MET A 1 -22.77 0.29 3.33
C MET A 1 -22.07 1.25 2.38
N ASN A 2 -21.12 2.09 2.82
CA ASN A 2 -20.36 2.88 1.85
C ASN A 2 -19.33 1.94 1.21
N ARG A 3 -19.29 1.91 -0.13
CA ARG A 3 -18.30 1.15 -0.89
C ARG A 3 -16.88 1.65 -0.51
N PRO A 4 -15.96 0.76 -0.08
CA PRO A 4 -14.57 1.14 0.18
C PRO A 4 -13.89 1.70 -1.06
N LEU A 5 -12.99 2.67 -0.90
CA LEU A 5 -12.17 3.17 -1.99
C LEU A 5 -11.18 2.09 -2.46
N VAL A 6 -11.10 1.86 -3.76
CA VAL A 6 -10.10 0.99 -4.38
C VAL A 6 -8.85 1.82 -4.70
N CYS A 7 -7.82 1.65 -3.88
CA CYS A 7 -6.49 2.22 -4.09
C CYS A 7 -5.61 1.26 -4.85
N VAL A 8 -5.01 1.69 -5.95
CA VAL A 8 -3.99 0.91 -6.67
C VAL A 8 -2.61 1.48 -6.38
N THR A 9 -1.72 0.66 -5.82
CA THR A 9 -0.30 1.01 -5.70
C THR A 9 0.38 0.92 -7.06
N LEU A 10 0.94 2.04 -7.52
CA LEU A 10 1.70 2.13 -8.77
C LEU A 10 3.03 1.37 -8.60
N ARG A 11 3.42 0.61 -9.63
CA ARG A 11 4.56 -0.30 -9.58
C ARG A 11 5.79 0.23 -10.30
N GLY A 12 5.59 1.24 -11.14
CA GLY A 12 6.65 1.91 -11.88
C GLY A 12 7.81 2.32 -11.00
N ARG A 13 9.02 2.13 -11.50
CA ARG A 13 10.28 2.51 -10.84
C ARG A 13 10.86 3.81 -11.40
N THR A 14 10.14 4.43 -12.32
CA THR A 14 10.35 5.79 -12.83
C THR A 14 9.04 6.55 -12.86
N ALA A 15 9.09 7.88 -12.88
CA ALA A 15 7.88 8.70 -12.95
C ALA A 15 7.02 8.40 -14.19
N ASP A 16 7.66 8.18 -15.35
CA ASP A 16 6.98 7.80 -16.59
C ASP A 16 6.31 6.43 -16.51
N GLU A 17 6.92 5.47 -15.80
CA GLU A 17 6.30 4.17 -15.55
C GLU A 17 5.11 4.30 -14.60
N MET A 18 5.24 5.07 -13.51
CA MET A 18 4.13 5.34 -12.60
C MET A 18 2.96 6.01 -13.32
N ALA A 19 3.24 6.97 -14.21
CA ALA A 19 2.23 7.62 -15.04
C ALA A 19 1.48 6.62 -15.94
N ARG A 20 2.20 5.71 -16.59
CA ARG A 20 1.58 4.64 -17.39
C ARG A 20 0.75 3.69 -16.53
N ASP A 21 1.26 3.31 -15.37
CA ASP A 21 0.56 2.44 -14.42
C ASP A 21 -0.74 3.10 -13.93
N ALA A 22 -0.77 4.41 -13.72
CA ALA A 22 -1.97 5.13 -13.29
C ALA A 22 -3.08 5.08 -14.35
N VAL A 23 -2.72 5.15 -15.64
CA VAL A 23 -3.69 4.95 -16.74
C VAL A 23 -4.28 3.54 -16.67
N VAL A 24 -3.45 2.52 -16.46
CA VAL A 24 -3.91 1.13 -16.31
C VAL A 24 -4.82 0.99 -15.08
N ALA A 25 -4.40 1.53 -13.94
CA ALA A 25 -5.16 1.53 -12.70
C ALA A 25 -6.56 2.13 -12.88
N LYS A 26 -6.66 3.27 -13.55
CA LYS A 26 -7.94 3.91 -13.91
C LYS A 26 -8.82 2.99 -14.74
N THR A 27 -8.25 2.33 -15.76
CA THR A 27 -9.02 1.37 -16.58
C THR A 27 -9.43 0.11 -15.80
N SER A 28 -8.69 -0.25 -14.75
CA SER A 28 -9.02 -1.36 -13.84
C SER A 28 -10.03 -0.98 -12.74
N GLY A 29 -10.54 0.26 -12.75
CA GLY A 29 -11.56 0.74 -11.81
C GLY A 29 -11.00 1.21 -10.46
N ALA A 30 -9.76 1.70 -10.42
CA ALA A 30 -9.22 2.39 -9.26
C ALA A 30 -9.97 3.70 -8.99
N ASP A 31 -10.32 3.94 -7.73
CA ASP A 31 -10.87 5.22 -7.25
C ASP A 31 -9.74 6.20 -6.90
N VAL A 32 -8.56 5.66 -6.55
CA VAL A 32 -7.36 6.37 -6.10
C VAL A 32 -6.12 5.57 -6.49
N VAL A 33 -5.00 6.26 -6.69
CA VAL A 33 -3.70 5.60 -6.91
C VAL A 33 -2.70 6.03 -5.84
N GLU A 34 -1.79 5.13 -5.45
CA GLU A 34 -0.68 5.40 -4.54
C GLU A 34 0.63 5.46 -5.32
N ALA A 35 1.26 6.64 -5.33
CA ALA A 35 2.65 6.78 -5.74
C ALA A 35 3.56 6.51 -4.53
N ARG A 36 4.29 5.39 -4.62
CA ARG A 36 5.34 5.01 -3.67
C ARG A 36 6.66 5.60 -4.13
N LEU A 37 6.98 6.80 -3.65
CA LEU A 37 8.18 7.55 -4.06
C LEU A 37 9.47 6.77 -3.78
N ASP A 38 9.49 5.97 -2.71
CA ASP A 38 10.63 5.11 -2.39
C ASP A 38 10.96 4.09 -3.49
N LEU A 39 10.00 3.74 -4.36
CA LEU A 39 10.25 2.87 -5.51
C LEU A 39 11.00 3.56 -6.67
N LEU A 40 11.09 4.89 -6.70
CA LEU A 40 11.88 5.59 -7.71
C LEU A 40 13.38 5.28 -7.59
N TRP A 41 13.85 4.91 -6.39
CA TRP A 41 15.24 4.53 -6.13
C TRP A 41 15.50 3.04 -6.27
N THR A 42 14.79 2.39 -7.19
CA THR A 42 14.93 0.95 -7.37
C THR A 42 14.84 0.53 -8.82
N THR A 43 15.31 -0.67 -9.11
CA THR A 43 15.15 -1.33 -10.40
C THR A 43 14.69 -2.76 -10.17
N GLU A 44 13.88 -3.28 -11.10
CA GLU A 44 13.43 -4.68 -11.07
C GLU A 44 14.15 -5.48 -12.14
N HIS A 45 14.71 -6.63 -11.74
CA HIS A 45 15.30 -7.61 -12.63
C HIS A 45 14.54 -8.92 -12.52
N ARG A 46 14.05 -9.43 -13.66
CA ARG A 46 13.44 -10.76 -13.72
C ARG A 46 14.54 -11.82 -13.70
N VAL A 47 14.47 -12.71 -12.74
CA VAL A 47 15.40 -13.83 -12.56
C VAL A 47 14.68 -15.11 -12.95
N GLU A 48 15.35 -15.95 -13.74
CA GLU A 48 14.86 -17.29 -14.03
C GLU A 48 14.94 -18.13 -12.74
N PRO A 49 13.87 -18.85 -12.35
CA PRO A 49 13.88 -19.65 -11.15
C PRO A 49 15.02 -20.68 -11.21
N LYS A 50 15.85 -20.72 -10.16
CA LYS A 50 16.90 -21.73 -10.04
C LYS A 50 16.25 -23.10 -10.00
N SER A 51 16.34 -23.85 -11.09
CA SER A 51 15.78 -25.21 -11.15
C SER A 51 16.45 -26.10 -10.09
N SER A 52 15.77 -26.38 -8.98
CA SER A 52 16.05 -27.59 -8.22
C SER A 52 15.37 -28.75 -8.93
N SER A 53 16.15 -29.74 -9.31
CA SER A 53 15.68 -31.03 -9.79
C SER A 53 14.81 -31.67 -8.71
N ASP A 54 13.49 -31.69 -8.90
CA ASP A 54 12.65 -32.89 -8.92
C ASP A 54 11.16 -32.53 -9.02
N GLU A 55 10.45 -33.22 -9.92
CA GLU A 55 9.00 -33.18 -10.17
C GLU A 55 8.38 -31.86 -10.67
N LYS A 56 8.55 -31.58 -11.98
CA LYS A 56 7.61 -30.71 -12.70
C LYS A 56 6.21 -31.34 -12.68
N ARG A 57 5.35 -30.92 -11.76
CA ARG A 57 3.90 -31.11 -11.89
C ARG A 57 3.41 -30.22 -13.04
N ASN A 58 2.70 -30.85 -13.98
CA ASN A 58 2.13 -30.21 -15.14
C ASN A 58 1.08 -29.16 -14.68
N GLY A 59 1.46 -27.88 -14.65
CA GLY A 59 0.63 -26.78 -14.16
C GLY A 59 1.41 -25.60 -13.57
N ASP A 60 2.67 -25.80 -13.19
CA ASP A 60 3.53 -24.77 -12.61
C ASP A 60 4.12 -23.90 -13.73
N ARG A 61 3.36 -22.89 -14.17
CA ARG A 61 3.85 -21.85 -15.09
C ARG A 61 4.73 -20.89 -14.29
N ASP A 62 6.02 -20.95 -14.59
CA ASP A 62 7.09 -19.98 -14.33
C ASP A 62 6.79 -18.93 -13.25
N ILE A 63 7.08 -19.27 -12.00
CA ILE A 63 7.28 -18.24 -10.97
C ILE A 63 8.52 -17.47 -11.40
N ILE A 64 8.31 -16.28 -11.97
CA ILE A 64 9.39 -15.34 -12.26
C ILE A 64 9.77 -14.71 -10.91
N GLU A 65 10.94 -15.06 -10.40
CA GLU A 65 11.50 -14.34 -9.26
C GLU A 65 11.89 -12.94 -9.72
N VAL A 66 11.52 -11.92 -8.96
CA VAL A 66 11.90 -10.53 -9.23
C VAL A 66 12.91 -10.12 -8.16
N GLU A 67 14.09 -9.74 -8.61
CA GLU A 67 15.12 -9.16 -7.75
C GLU A 67 15.02 -7.64 -7.84
N ILE A 68 14.95 -6.98 -6.68
CA ILE A 68 14.90 -5.52 -6.59
C ILE A 68 16.29 -5.02 -6.20
N SER A 69 16.88 -4.18 -7.05
CA SER A 69 18.15 -3.50 -6.78
C SER A 69 17.89 -2.04 -6.39
N ARG A 70 18.52 -1.57 -5.31
CA ARG A 70 18.45 -0.16 -4.89
C ARG A 70 19.43 0.70 -5.67
N LEU A 71 19.05 1.95 -5.91
CA LEU A 71 19.87 2.98 -6.52
C LEU A 71 20.39 3.94 -5.45
N ASP A 72 21.47 4.65 -5.77
CA ASP A 72 21.99 5.72 -4.93
C ASP A 72 21.02 6.91 -4.87
N LEU A 73 21.10 7.70 -3.79
CA LEU A 73 20.16 8.81 -3.53
C LEU A 73 20.13 9.84 -4.68
N ASP A 74 21.28 10.13 -5.29
CA ASP A 74 21.45 11.09 -6.38
C ASP A 74 21.03 10.55 -7.76
N ALA A 75 20.63 9.28 -7.85
CA ALA A 75 20.14 8.69 -9.09
C ALA A 75 18.75 9.22 -9.51
N VAL A 76 18.01 9.87 -8.60
CA VAL A 76 16.65 10.35 -8.82
C VAL A 76 16.58 11.86 -8.58
N ASP A 77 16.12 12.60 -9.60
CA ASP A 77 15.65 13.98 -9.45
C ASP A 77 14.19 13.95 -8.99
N LEU A 78 13.98 14.10 -7.68
CA LEU A 78 12.65 13.98 -7.07
C LEU A 78 11.69 15.08 -7.53
N ASP A 79 12.15 16.33 -7.70
CA ASP A 79 11.28 17.45 -8.09
C ASP A 79 10.74 17.24 -9.51
N SER A 80 11.60 16.78 -10.42
CA SER A 80 11.21 16.42 -11.78
C SER A 80 10.26 15.21 -11.81
N ALA A 81 10.54 14.19 -11.00
CA ALA A 81 9.69 13.01 -10.88
C ALA A 81 8.29 13.35 -10.34
N LEU A 82 8.22 14.16 -9.28
CA LEU A 82 6.96 14.62 -8.69
C LEU A 82 6.14 15.42 -9.71
N SER A 83 6.77 16.35 -10.43
CA SER A 83 6.10 17.14 -11.47
C SER A 83 5.48 16.24 -12.54
N THR A 84 6.24 15.25 -13.01
CA THR A 84 5.78 14.28 -14.01
C THR A 84 4.58 13.46 -13.50
N ILE A 85 4.65 12.97 -12.25
CA ILE A 85 3.58 12.17 -11.66
C ILE A 85 2.30 13.02 -11.51
N VAL A 86 2.41 14.23 -10.97
CA VAL A 86 1.24 15.11 -10.72
C VAL A 86 0.59 15.54 -12.02
N GLU A 87 1.38 15.85 -13.06
CA GLU A 87 0.85 16.27 -14.36
C GLU A 87 0.15 15.13 -15.13
N ALA A 88 0.61 13.89 -14.94
CA ALA A 88 0.12 12.75 -15.73
C ALA A 88 -1.01 11.95 -15.05
N VAL A 89 -1.18 12.06 -13.73
CA VAL A 89 -2.14 11.26 -12.97
C VAL A 89 -3.49 12.00 -12.85
N ASP A 90 -4.50 11.49 -13.55
CA ASP A 90 -5.88 12.03 -13.51
C ASP A 90 -6.69 11.62 -12.28
N LEU A 91 -6.23 10.64 -11.50
CA LEU A 91 -6.95 10.11 -10.33
C LEU A 91 -6.51 10.82 -9.05
N PRO A 92 -7.35 10.85 -8.00
CA PRO A 92 -6.89 11.20 -6.66
C PRO A 92 -5.61 10.43 -6.30
N LEU A 93 -4.62 11.15 -5.78
CA LEU A 93 -3.27 10.62 -5.53
C LEU A 93 -3.00 10.50 -4.04
N VAL A 94 -2.56 9.32 -3.61
CA VAL A 94 -1.83 9.12 -2.36
C VAL A 94 -0.34 9.25 -2.67
N MET A 95 0.37 10.14 -1.98
CA MET A 95 1.83 10.17 -2.02
C MET A 95 2.41 9.60 -0.73
N SER A 96 3.43 8.77 -0.88
CA SER A 96 4.04 8.03 0.22
C SER A 96 5.53 7.81 -0.04
N CYS A 97 6.36 7.79 1.01
CA CYS A 97 7.78 7.49 0.90
C CYS A 97 8.19 6.56 2.05
N ARG A 98 8.01 5.25 1.84
CA ARG A 98 8.15 4.24 2.91
C ARG A 98 9.64 4.09 3.31
N PRO A 99 9.97 4.10 4.61
CA PRO A 99 11.32 3.82 5.09
C PRO A 99 11.61 2.31 5.10
N GLU A 100 12.90 1.95 5.11
CA GLU A 100 13.33 0.55 5.11
C GLU A 100 12.83 -0.25 6.31
N ARG A 101 12.78 0.38 7.50
CA ARG A 101 12.28 -0.25 8.74
C ARG A 101 10.82 -0.73 8.64
N GLN A 102 10.08 -0.23 7.66
CA GLN A 102 8.68 -0.59 7.37
C GLN A 102 8.53 -1.20 5.96
N GLY A 103 9.60 -1.81 5.42
CA GLY A 103 9.57 -2.52 4.14
C GLY A 103 9.68 -1.63 2.89
N GLY A 104 10.14 -0.39 3.03
CA GLY A 104 10.40 0.52 1.92
C GLY A 104 11.80 0.43 1.34
N TYR A 105 12.06 1.24 0.31
CA TYR A 105 13.33 1.24 -0.43
C TYR A 105 14.04 2.59 -0.49
N TYR A 106 13.63 3.57 0.29
CA TYR A 106 14.26 4.88 0.30
C TYR A 106 15.73 4.78 0.77
N PRO A 107 16.72 5.23 -0.03
CA PRO A 107 18.13 4.97 0.26
C PRO A 107 18.79 6.01 1.19
N GLY A 108 18.12 7.14 1.46
CA GLY A 108 18.65 8.23 2.27
C GLY A 108 18.38 8.08 3.78
N THR A 109 18.83 9.07 4.56
CA THR A 109 18.52 9.16 5.99
C THR A 109 17.06 9.52 6.23
N GLU A 110 16.60 9.36 7.48
CA GLU A 110 15.24 9.76 7.86
C GLU A 110 15.02 11.26 7.61
N GLU A 111 15.98 12.13 7.92
CA GLU A 111 15.88 13.57 7.65
C GLU A 111 15.70 13.86 6.17
N GLN A 112 16.43 13.16 5.30
CA GLN A 112 16.28 13.29 3.85
C GLN A 112 14.92 12.77 3.37
N ARG A 113 14.43 11.68 3.97
CA ARG A 113 13.11 11.12 3.67
C ARG A 113 11.99 12.09 4.05
N ILE A 114 12.12 12.77 5.19
CA ILE A 114 11.19 13.81 5.62
C ILE A 114 11.16 14.97 4.61
N GLU A 115 12.31 15.38 4.06
CA GLU A 115 12.33 16.39 3.00
C GLU A 115 11.63 15.90 1.71
N ALA A 116 11.76 14.63 1.35
CA ALA A 116 11.00 14.04 0.25
C ALA A 116 9.48 14.08 0.52
N LEU A 117 9.05 13.79 1.75
CA LEU A 117 7.65 13.93 2.16
C LEU A 117 7.18 15.40 2.14
N ARG A 118 8.02 16.36 2.56
CA ARG A 118 7.70 17.79 2.44
C ARG A 118 7.51 18.21 1.00
N ALA A 119 8.35 17.74 0.08
CA ALA A 119 8.21 17.99 -1.35
C ALA A 119 6.89 17.39 -1.88
N ALA A 120 6.58 16.14 -1.51
CA ALA A 120 5.34 15.47 -1.88
C ALA A 120 4.09 16.22 -1.39
N ILE A 121 4.06 16.70 -0.14
CA ILE A 121 2.93 17.46 0.42
C ILE A 121 2.71 18.76 -0.36
N LYS A 122 3.78 19.47 -0.76
CA LYS A 122 3.69 20.71 -1.54
C LYS A 122 3.05 20.52 -2.92
N CYS A 123 3.06 19.30 -3.45
CA CYS A 123 2.35 18.97 -4.68
C CYS A 123 0.82 18.91 -4.51
N GLY A 124 0.29 18.99 -3.28
CA GLY A 124 -1.14 18.96 -2.99
C GLY A 124 -1.84 17.65 -3.34
N PRO A 125 -1.32 16.47 -2.92
CA PRO A 125 -1.99 15.20 -3.18
C PRO A 125 -3.33 15.13 -2.45
N ARG A 126 -4.22 14.23 -2.88
CA ARG A 126 -5.49 13.99 -2.16
C ARG A 126 -5.22 13.39 -0.79
N TRP A 127 -4.22 12.53 -0.68
CA TRP A 127 -3.73 12.01 0.59
C TRP A 127 -2.21 11.98 0.66
N VAL A 128 -1.67 12.18 1.85
CA VAL A 128 -0.29 11.85 2.19
C VAL A 128 -0.25 10.71 3.20
N ASP A 129 0.62 9.72 2.97
CA ASP A 129 0.88 8.63 3.90
C ASP A 129 2.09 8.98 4.78
N LEU A 130 1.84 9.10 6.08
CA LEU A 130 2.84 9.41 7.10
C LEU A 130 2.86 8.29 8.14
N GLU A 131 4.01 7.66 8.34
CA GLU A 131 4.14 6.61 9.35
C GLU A 131 3.80 7.14 10.75
N SER A 132 3.09 6.35 11.56
CA SER A 132 2.76 6.73 12.94
C SER A 132 3.99 6.82 13.85
N ASP A 133 5.09 6.18 13.47
CA ASP A 133 6.35 6.16 14.22
C ASP A 133 7.29 7.35 13.91
N ILE A 134 6.90 8.26 12.99
CA ILE A 134 7.63 9.51 12.78
C ILE A 134 7.62 10.30 14.08
N VAL A 135 8.78 10.84 14.46
CA VAL A 135 8.92 11.68 15.66
C VAL A 135 7.84 12.76 15.68
N LYS A 136 7.08 12.83 16.77
CA LYS A 136 5.89 13.67 16.90
C LYS A 136 6.09 15.11 16.41
N SER A 137 7.15 15.80 16.84
CA SER A 137 7.41 17.18 16.42
C SER A 137 7.58 17.32 14.91
N THR A 138 8.31 16.39 14.30
CA THR A 138 8.51 16.36 12.84
C THR A 138 7.22 16.03 12.11
N ARG A 139 6.39 15.15 12.68
CA ARG A 139 5.09 14.81 12.14
C ARG A 139 4.14 16.01 12.19
N ASP A 140 4.08 16.70 13.32
CA ASP A 140 3.30 17.93 13.49
C ASP A 140 3.75 18.98 12.45
N ASP A 141 5.06 19.16 12.22
CA ASP A 141 5.58 20.06 11.17
C ASP A 141 5.20 19.64 9.73
N LEU A 142 4.92 18.35 9.49
CA LEU A 142 4.43 17.86 8.19
C LEU A 142 2.94 18.10 8.05
N LEU A 143 2.16 17.88 9.12
CA LEU A 143 0.73 18.16 9.16
C LEU A 143 0.44 19.65 8.92
N ASP A 144 1.25 20.54 9.50
CA ASP A 144 1.13 21.99 9.30
C ASP A 144 1.35 22.42 7.84
N LEU A 145 1.99 21.58 7.01
CA LEU A 145 2.16 21.82 5.58
C LEU A 145 0.99 21.29 4.73
N THR A 146 0.14 20.41 5.28
CA THR A 146 -1.01 19.87 4.55
C THR A 146 -2.07 20.96 4.39
N GLY A 147 -2.62 21.09 3.18
CA GLY A 147 -3.75 21.98 2.94
C GLY A 147 -5.08 21.34 3.33
N ASP A 148 -6.14 22.13 3.40
CA ASP A 148 -7.49 21.67 3.79
C ASP A 148 -8.03 20.52 2.89
N ASP A 149 -7.52 20.40 1.67
CA ASP A 149 -7.93 19.39 0.69
C ASP A 149 -7.08 18.09 0.72
N THR A 150 -5.99 18.06 1.50
CA THR A 150 -5.10 16.89 1.65
C THR A 150 -5.42 16.13 2.92
N GLY A 151 -5.91 14.90 2.78
CA GLY A 151 -6.11 14.00 3.92
C GLY A 151 -4.81 13.31 4.34
N VAL A 152 -4.77 12.84 5.59
CA VAL A 152 -3.61 12.16 6.17
C VAL A 152 -3.92 10.70 6.44
N ILE A 153 -3.07 9.82 5.92
CA ILE A 153 -3.07 8.39 6.24
C ILE A 153 -1.98 8.17 7.28
N ALA A 154 -2.37 7.80 8.50
CA ALA A 154 -1.43 7.36 9.52
C ALA A 154 -1.15 5.88 9.33
N SER A 155 0.09 5.52 9.00
CA SER A 155 0.39 4.16 8.53
C SER A 155 1.39 3.40 9.40
N MET A 156 1.22 2.07 9.41
CA MET A 156 1.99 1.14 10.24
C MET A 156 2.24 -0.14 9.44
N HIS A 157 3.49 -0.58 9.39
CA HIS A 157 3.86 -1.81 8.69
C HIS A 157 4.68 -2.69 9.61
N SER A 158 4.16 -3.88 9.90
CA SER A 158 4.88 -4.91 10.64
C SER A 158 5.48 -5.91 9.68
N ILE A 159 6.81 -5.92 9.61
CA ILE A 159 7.59 -6.93 8.89
C ILE A 159 7.93 -8.14 9.78
N ASP A 160 7.72 -8.04 11.10
CA ASP A 160 8.05 -9.09 12.07
C ASP A 160 6.91 -10.12 12.25
N GLY A 161 5.80 -9.94 11.53
CA GLY A 161 4.64 -10.82 11.54
C GLY A 161 3.33 -10.15 11.99
N THR A 162 2.32 -10.98 12.25
CA THR A 162 0.97 -10.52 12.59
C THR A 162 0.63 -10.76 14.07
N PRO A 163 0.42 -9.71 14.88
CA PRO A 163 0.05 -9.86 16.29
C PRO A 163 -1.40 -10.38 16.43
N PRO A 164 -1.84 -10.78 17.65
CA PRO A 164 -3.23 -11.15 17.91
C PRO A 164 -4.22 -10.05 17.54
N ALA A 165 -5.44 -10.42 17.13
CA ALA A 165 -6.47 -9.46 16.70
C ALA A 165 -6.71 -8.33 17.72
N SER A 166 -6.80 -8.65 19.01
CA SER A 166 -6.98 -7.65 20.08
C SER A 166 -5.85 -6.63 20.17
N MET A 167 -4.62 -7.01 19.85
CA MET A 167 -3.47 -6.09 19.82
C MET A 167 -3.53 -5.19 18.59
N ILE A 168 -3.96 -5.72 17.44
CA ILE A 168 -4.21 -4.91 16.23
C ILE A 168 -5.31 -3.88 16.54
N THR A 169 -6.44 -4.32 17.10
CA THR A 169 -7.55 -3.42 17.48
C THR A 169 -7.07 -2.30 18.41
N GLN A 170 -6.35 -2.66 19.48
CA GLN A 170 -5.80 -1.66 20.42
C GLN A 170 -4.83 -0.69 19.74
N GLU A 171 -3.94 -1.20 18.88
CA GLU A 171 -2.98 -0.39 18.15
C GLU A 171 -3.68 0.63 17.22
N ILE A 172 -4.76 0.23 16.54
CA ILE A 172 -5.56 1.13 15.72
C ILE A 172 -6.26 2.19 16.57
N GLU A 173 -6.86 1.80 17.70
CA GLU A 173 -7.53 2.73 18.62
C GLU A 173 -6.56 3.73 19.24
N ASP A 174 -5.36 3.30 19.64
CA ASP A 174 -4.32 4.15 20.23
C ASP A 174 -3.79 5.20 19.24
N ASN A 175 -3.85 4.90 17.94
CA ASN A 175 -3.35 5.76 16.87
C ASN A 175 -4.46 6.51 16.12
N GLN A 176 -5.73 6.40 16.53
CA GLN A 176 -6.89 6.91 15.78
C GLN A 176 -6.83 8.42 15.49
N ASP A 177 -6.18 9.20 16.36
CA ASP A 177 -6.07 10.66 16.24
C ASP A 177 -4.89 11.11 15.37
N LEU A 178 -4.09 10.19 14.82
CA LEU A 178 -2.93 10.55 14.02
C LEU A 178 -3.29 10.89 12.57
N GLY A 179 -4.42 10.45 12.05
CA GLY A 179 -4.80 10.77 10.66
C GLY A 179 -6.27 10.52 10.40
N ASP A 180 -6.73 10.95 9.22
CA ASP A 180 -8.11 10.74 8.76
C ASP A 180 -8.40 9.26 8.50
N ILE A 181 -7.35 8.48 8.22
CA ILE A 181 -7.39 7.04 7.97
C ILE A 181 -6.21 6.38 8.70
N ILE A 182 -6.48 5.28 9.42
CA ILE A 182 -5.44 4.44 10.00
C ILE A 182 -5.19 3.23 9.10
N LYS A 183 -3.97 3.11 8.58
CA LYS A 183 -3.54 2.04 7.68
C LYS A 183 -2.57 1.11 8.41
N ALA A 184 -2.89 -0.18 8.47
CA ALA A 184 -1.97 -1.16 9.02
C ALA A 184 -1.79 -2.36 8.09
N CYS A 185 -0.53 -2.72 7.86
CA CYS A 185 -0.14 -3.79 6.97
C CYS A 185 0.79 -4.76 7.71
N TYR A 186 0.42 -6.04 7.78
CA TYR A 186 1.18 -7.04 8.53
C TYR A 186 1.68 -8.14 7.59
N GLU A 187 2.92 -8.60 7.79
CA GLU A 187 3.37 -9.84 7.18
C GLU A 187 2.64 -11.04 7.79
N THR A 188 2.14 -11.92 6.93
CA THR A 188 1.42 -13.13 7.26
C THR A 188 2.18 -14.34 6.69
N THR A 189 2.47 -15.31 7.54
CA THR A 189 3.16 -16.55 7.17
C THR A 189 2.19 -17.70 6.92
N ASN A 190 0.95 -17.57 7.39
CA ASN A 190 -0.10 -18.57 7.29
C ASN A 190 -1.50 -17.94 7.42
N ARG A 191 -2.53 -18.71 7.04
CA ARG A 191 -3.92 -18.24 7.03
C ARG A 191 -4.48 -17.90 8.41
N THR A 192 -3.96 -18.49 9.49
CA THR A 192 -4.38 -18.14 10.86
C THR A 192 -3.94 -16.73 11.22
N GLU A 193 -2.79 -16.28 10.72
CA GLU A 193 -2.35 -14.90 10.84
C GLU A 193 -3.21 -13.95 9.99
N GLY A 194 -3.52 -14.32 8.75
CA GLY A 194 -4.50 -13.60 7.93
C GLY A 194 -5.86 -13.43 8.63
N LEU A 195 -6.32 -14.47 9.35
CA LEU A 195 -7.56 -14.42 10.13
C LEU A 195 -7.51 -13.38 11.26
N ARG A 196 -6.37 -13.17 11.91
CA ARG A 196 -6.25 -12.16 12.99
C ARG A 196 -6.53 -10.75 12.47
N ILE A 197 -6.06 -10.43 11.27
CA ILE A 197 -6.31 -9.14 10.62
C ILE A 197 -7.81 -9.00 10.29
N PHE A 198 -8.41 -10.07 9.78
CA PHE A 198 -9.86 -10.11 9.52
C PHE A 198 -10.69 -9.91 10.80
N GLU A 199 -10.33 -10.60 11.88
CA GLU A 199 -10.99 -10.48 13.18
C GLU A 199 -10.88 -9.05 13.74
N ALA A 200 -9.69 -8.43 13.67
CA ALA A 200 -9.51 -7.04 14.09
C ALA A 200 -10.36 -6.08 13.23
N ALA A 201 -10.37 -6.26 11.91
CA ALA A 201 -11.23 -5.48 11.02
C ALA A 201 -12.72 -5.65 11.35
N TRP A 202 -13.14 -6.86 11.71
CA TRP A 202 -14.51 -7.15 12.11
C TRP A 202 -14.88 -6.44 13.43
N GLU A 203 -13.98 -6.43 14.41
CA GLU A 203 -14.16 -5.71 15.68
C GLU A 203 -14.29 -4.20 15.46
N LEU A 204 -13.46 -3.64 14.57
CA LEU A 204 -13.39 -2.20 14.28
C LEU A 204 -14.50 -1.67 13.36
N ARG A 205 -15.27 -2.53 12.68
CA ARG A 205 -16.19 -2.15 11.59
C ARG A 205 -17.26 -1.10 11.96
N GLU A 206 -17.60 -0.98 13.24
CA GLU A 206 -18.60 -0.03 13.77
C GLU A 206 -17.97 1.02 14.71
N SER A 207 -16.64 1.08 14.82
CA SER A 207 -15.91 2.01 15.70
C SER A 207 -16.01 3.48 15.26
N GLY A 208 -16.31 3.72 13.98
CA GLY A 208 -16.22 5.05 13.37
C GLY A 208 -14.82 5.45 12.92
N ILE A 209 -13.80 4.63 13.20
CA ILE A 209 -12.43 4.82 12.74
C ILE A 209 -12.34 4.38 11.28
N ASN A 210 -11.87 5.26 10.39
CA ASN A 210 -11.60 4.90 9.01
C ASN A 210 -10.33 4.06 8.95
N THR A 211 -10.44 2.79 8.55
CA THR A 211 -9.30 1.87 8.52
C THR A 211 -9.00 1.32 7.13
N ALA A 212 -7.72 1.00 6.92
CA ALA A 212 -7.21 0.23 5.79
C ALA A 212 -6.28 -0.87 6.34
N LEU A 213 -6.85 -2.00 6.74
CA LEU A 213 -6.16 -3.14 7.33
C LEU A 213 -5.92 -4.22 6.28
N MET A 214 -4.70 -4.75 6.27
CA MET A 214 -4.32 -5.74 5.27
C MET A 214 -3.15 -6.60 5.68
N GLY A 215 -3.03 -7.76 5.03
CA GLY A 215 -1.86 -8.62 5.15
C GLY A 215 -1.06 -8.71 3.85
N LEU A 216 0.21 -9.08 3.98
CA LEU A 216 1.08 -9.55 2.91
C LEU A 216 1.46 -11.00 3.20
N GLY A 217 1.05 -11.91 2.33
CA GLY A 217 1.21 -13.36 2.50
C GLY A 217 -0.12 -14.13 2.61
N PRO A 218 -0.09 -15.44 2.94
CA PRO A 218 -1.27 -16.29 2.86
C PRO A 218 -2.45 -15.81 3.72
N GLY A 219 -3.57 -15.48 3.07
CA GLY A 219 -4.79 -14.98 3.75
C GLY A 219 -4.78 -13.47 4.03
N GLY A 220 -3.73 -12.75 3.64
CA GLY A 220 -3.65 -11.30 3.79
C GLY A 220 -4.62 -10.51 2.91
N ASP A 221 -5.18 -11.15 1.87
CA ASP A 221 -6.17 -10.58 0.95
C ASP A 221 -7.61 -10.60 1.50
N TRP A 222 -7.89 -11.36 2.57
CA TRP A 222 -9.24 -11.52 3.10
C TRP A 222 -9.88 -10.21 3.56
N ALA A 223 -9.11 -9.35 4.23
CA ALA A 223 -9.58 -8.03 4.65
C ALA A 223 -9.95 -7.14 3.45
N ARG A 224 -9.31 -7.36 2.28
CA ARG A 224 -9.63 -6.64 1.03
C ARG A 224 -10.87 -7.21 0.35
N ILE A 225 -10.99 -8.54 0.28
CA ILE A 225 -12.14 -9.24 -0.32
C ILE A 225 -13.42 -8.91 0.43
N HIS A 226 -13.36 -8.85 1.76
CA HIS A 226 -14.51 -8.60 2.63
C HIS A 226 -14.63 -7.16 3.10
N ALA A 227 -13.86 -6.24 2.51
CA ALA A 227 -13.78 -4.84 2.94
C ALA A 227 -15.14 -4.12 3.11
N PRO A 228 -16.14 -4.27 2.21
CA PRO A 228 -17.45 -3.64 2.42
C PRO A 228 -18.17 -4.13 3.68
N LEU A 229 -18.07 -5.43 3.97
CA LEU A 229 -18.65 -6.05 5.17
C LEU A 229 -17.88 -5.62 6.44
N LEU A 230 -16.57 -5.46 6.33
CA LEU A 230 -15.67 -5.10 7.41
C LEU A 230 -15.61 -3.59 7.70
N GLY A 231 -16.38 -2.76 6.99
CA GLY A 231 -16.37 -1.31 7.19
C GLY A 231 -15.02 -0.66 6.87
N GLN A 232 -14.19 -1.29 6.03
CA GLN A 232 -12.91 -0.73 5.60
C GLN A 232 -13.15 0.53 4.78
N PHE A 233 -12.39 1.60 5.05
CA PHE A 233 -12.51 2.86 4.31
C PHE A 233 -11.87 2.78 2.93
N MET A 234 -10.70 2.13 2.85
CA MET A 234 -9.90 2.01 1.63
C MET A 234 -9.21 0.64 1.58
N VAL A 235 -9.15 0.05 0.38
CA VAL A 235 -8.39 -1.19 0.13
C VAL A 235 -7.26 -0.93 -0.85
N TYR A 236 -6.09 -1.49 -0.58
CA TYR A 236 -4.93 -1.40 -1.46
C TYR A 236 -4.85 -2.62 -2.36
N THR A 237 -4.70 -2.38 -3.65
CA THR A 237 -4.76 -3.37 -4.72
C THR A 237 -3.61 -3.15 -5.71
N THR A 238 -3.53 -4.01 -6.72
CA THR A 238 -2.53 -3.93 -7.77
C THR A 238 -3.15 -4.10 -9.15
N THR A 239 -2.42 -3.71 -10.20
CA THR A 239 -2.75 -4.02 -11.59
C THR A 239 -2.17 -5.34 -12.07
N GLU A 240 -1.29 -6.01 -11.30
CA GLU A 240 -0.79 -7.33 -11.69
C GLU A 240 -1.91 -8.36 -11.69
N SER A 241 -1.75 -9.40 -12.51
CA SER A 241 -2.68 -10.50 -12.60
C SER A 241 -1.94 -11.80 -12.45
N GLY A 242 -2.55 -12.75 -11.73
CA GLY A 242 -1.98 -14.08 -11.56
C GLY A 242 -2.42 -14.72 -10.25
N TRP A 243 -2.48 -16.05 -10.25
CA TRP A 243 -2.89 -16.83 -9.08
C TRP A 243 -1.93 -16.68 -7.89
N HIS A 244 -0.67 -16.30 -8.13
CA HIS A 244 0.35 -16.08 -7.11
C HIS A 244 -0.02 -14.92 -6.16
N LEU A 245 -0.84 -13.97 -6.61
CA LEU A 245 -1.25 -12.82 -5.79
C LEU A 245 -1.96 -13.26 -4.51
N ALA A 246 -2.84 -14.26 -4.59
CA ALA A 246 -3.53 -14.82 -3.42
C ALA A 246 -2.57 -15.43 -2.39
N GLN A 247 -1.43 -15.99 -2.84
CA GLN A 247 -0.39 -16.50 -1.93
C GLN A 247 0.42 -15.38 -1.28
N GLN A 248 0.54 -14.24 -1.96
CA GLN A 248 1.17 -13.02 -1.46
C GLN A 248 0.20 -12.13 -0.68
N GLY A 249 -1.06 -12.56 -0.49
CA GLY A 249 -2.09 -11.75 0.17
C GLY A 249 -2.45 -10.49 -0.59
N ARG A 250 -2.18 -10.44 -1.90
CA ARG A 250 -2.51 -9.31 -2.78
C ARG A 250 -3.71 -9.67 -3.63
N ILE A 251 -4.41 -8.66 -4.14
CA ILE A 251 -5.53 -8.84 -5.07
C ILE A 251 -5.52 -7.75 -6.13
N ASN A 252 -5.91 -8.13 -7.35
CA ASN A 252 -6.05 -7.19 -8.46
C ASN A 252 -7.27 -6.28 -8.26
N ALA A 253 -7.19 -5.03 -8.73
CA ALA A 253 -8.28 -4.05 -8.64
C ALA A 253 -9.60 -4.51 -9.30
N SER A 254 -9.55 -5.16 -10.47
CA SER A 254 -10.76 -5.69 -11.11
C SER A 254 -11.30 -6.93 -10.39
N ASP A 255 -10.40 -7.76 -9.84
CA ASP A 255 -10.78 -8.99 -9.15
C ASP A 255 -11.48 -8.69 -7.82
N VAL A 256 -11.01 -7.68 -7.05
CA VAL A 256 -11.66 -7.31 -5.79
C VAL A 256 -13.07 -6.76 -6.03
N GLN A 257 -13.25 -5.94 -7.08
CA GLN A 257 -14.56 -5.42 -7.45
C GLN A 257 -15.50 -6.51 -7.95
N THR A 258 -14.97 -7.46 -8.72
CA THR A 258 -15.72 -8.65 -9.15
C THR A 258 -16.15 -9.48 -7.94
N ALA A 259 -15.25 -9.70 -6.98
CA ALA A 259 -15.55 -10.42 -5.76
C ALA A 259 -16.67 -9.72 -4.96
N TRP A 260 -16.60 -8.40 -4.78
CA TRP A 260 -17.66 -7.64 -4.10
C TRP A 260 -19.00 -7.76 -4.82
N SER A 261 -19.02 -7.70 -6.15
CA SER A 261 -20.24 -7.89 -6.94
C SER A 261 -20.81 -9.29 -6.78
N LEU A 262 -19.98 -10.33 -6.77
CA LEU A 262 -20.41 -11.73 -6.64
C LEU A 262 -20.87 -12.07 -5.21
N LEU A 263 -20.30 -11.41 -4.20
CA LEU A 263 -20.69 -11.54 -2.80
C LEU A 263 -21.89 -10.64 -2.44
N GLU A 264 -22.44 -9.91 -3.40
CA GLU A 264 -23.58 -9.00 -3.22
C GLU A 264 -23.33 -7.93 -2.14
N TYR A 265 -22.08 -7.46 -2.05
CA TYR A 265 -21.74 -6.32 -1.22
C TYR A 265 -22.26 -5.03 -1.86
N ALA A 266 -23.42 -4.58 -1.36
CA ALA A 266 -24.17 -3.41 -1.81
C ALA A 266 -23.60 -2.08 -1.34
#